data_AF-A0A352VPB9-F1
#
_entry.id   AF-A0A352VPB9-F1
#
_cell.length_a   1.000
_cell.length_b   1.000
_cell.length_c   1.000
_cell.angle_alpha   90.00
_cell.angle_beta   90.00
_cell.angle_gamma   90.00
#
_symmetry.space_group_name_H-M   'P 1'
#
loop_
_entity.id
_entity.type
_entity.pdbx_description
1 polymer ?
#
loop_
_entity_poly.entity_id
_entity_poly.type
_entity_poly.pdbx_seq_one_letter_code
_entity_poly.pdbx_strand_id
1 'polypeptide(L)'
;VPFWQGACSDARPSACRYLADMQLRFCESGSGWACNEAGILLDSADAGGAFGPFGRGCDLGFEPACRNLTGLTSGLGPFEFARAQPTLEDYPIILRGTKGPITDRSPEALYARACSQGWADTCAF
;
A
#
# COMPACT_ATOMS: atom_id res chain seq x y z
N VAL A 1 5.82 -0.54 -7.68
CA VAL A 1 5.19 0.41 -6.74
C VAL A 1 6.03 1.67 -6.55
N PRO A 2 7.33 1.62 -6.18
CA PRO A 2 8.13 2.82 -5.88
C PRO A 2 8.13 3.90 -6.98
N PHE A 3 8.25 3.48 -8.24
CA PHE A 3 8.12 4.41 -9.38
C PHE A 3 6.83 5.24 -9.36
N TRP A 4 5.68 4.61 -9.09
CA TRP A 4 4.39 5.28 -9.10
C TRP A 4 4.15 6.11 -7.83
N GLN A 5 4.73 5.71 -6.69
CA GLN A 5 4.78 6.56 -5.49
C GLN A 5 5.55 7.85 -5.79
N GLY A 6 6.74 7.76 -6.41
CA GLY A 6 7.51 8.93 -6.84
C GLY A 6 6.75 9.79 -7.86
N ALA A 7 6.18 9.17 -8.90
CA ALA A 7 5.41 9.89 -9.91
C ALA A 7 4.17 10.61 -9.34
N CYS A 8 3.50 10.03 -8.35
CA CYS A 8 2.39 10.66 -7.64
C CYS A 8 2.90 11.83 -6.77
N SER A 9 3.99 11.64 -6.02
CA SER A 9 4.62 12.70 -5.23
C SER A 9 5.09 13.89 -6.09
N ASP A 10 5.55 13.62 -7.31
CA ASP A 10 5.94 14.63 -8.30
C ASP A 10 4.73 15.34 -8.95
N ALA A 11 3.49 15.05 -8.52
CA ALA A 11 2.25 15.56 -9.09
C ALA A 11 2.12 15.30 -10.61
N ARG A 12 2.69 14.20 -11.12
CA ARG A 12 2.56 13.86 -12.55
C ARG A 12 1.10 13.56 -12.88
N PRO A 13 0.59 14.05 -14.03
CA PRO A 13 -0.81 13.85 -14.40
C PRO A 13 -1.24 12.37 -14.32
N SER A 14 -2.36 12.12 -13.64
CA SER A 14 -2.95 10.79 -13.44
C SER A 14 -2.10 9.78 -12.64
N ALA A 15 -0.91 10.13 -12.16
CA ALA A 15 -0.04 9.18 -11.45
C ALA A 15 -0.65 8.69 -10.13
N CYS A 16 -1.23 9.59 -9.32
CA CYS A 16 -1.90 9.20 -8.08
C CYS A 16 -3.14 8.34 -8.31
N ARG A 17 -3.92 8.63 -9.36
CA ARG A 17 -5.06 7.79 -9.75
C ARG A 17 -4.60 6.37 -10.11
N TYR A 18 -3.56 6.27 -10.95
CA TYR A 18 -3.02 4.97 -11.34
C TYR A 18 -2.42 4.21 -10.14
N LEU A 19 -1.75 4.92 -9.23
CA LEU A 19 -1.24 4.35 -8.00
C LEU A 19 -2.38 3.82 -7.12
N ALA A 20 -3.47 4.58 -6.96
CA ALA A 20 -4.65 4.14 -6.20
C ALA A 20 -5.24 2.85 -6.80
N ASP A 21 -5.45 2.81 -8.12
CA ASP A 21 -5.96 1.62 -8.82
C ASP A 21 -5.02 0.41 -8.65
N MET A 22 -3.71 0.64 -8.68
CA MET A 22 -2.71 -0.40 -8.42
C MET A 22 -2.83 -0.95 -7.00
N GLN A 23 -2.93 -0.07 -6.00
CA GLN A 23 -3.02 -0.45 -4.60
C GLN A 23 -4.34 -1.19 -4.31
N LEU A 24 -5.45 -0.78 -4.93
CA LEU A 24 -6.73 -1.50 -4.82
C LEU A 24 -6.61 -2.95 -5.32
N ARG A 25 -5.98 -3.18 -6.49
CA ARG A 25 -5.77 -4.55 -7.00
C ARG A 25 -4.90 -5.41 -6.08
N PHE A 26 -3.90 -4.81 -5.43
CA PHE A 26 -3.08 -5.52 -4.44
C PHE A 26 -3.83 -5.78 -3.13
N CYS A 27 -4.68 -4.84 -2.71
CA CYS A 27 -5.59 -5.00 -1.58
C CYS A 27 -6.59 -6.14 -1.82
N GLU A 28 -7.19 -6.22 -3.00
CA GLU A 28 -8.04 -7.34 -3.44
C GLU A 28 -7.27 -8.67 -3.44
N SER A 29 -5.97 -8.63 -3.76
CA SER A 29 -5.08 -9.80 -3.70
C SER A 29 -4.63 -10.18 -2.28
N GLY A 30 -5.01 -9.42 -1.25
CA GLY A 30 -4.75 -9.74 0.16
C GLY A 30 -3.59 -8.98 0.80
N SER A 31 -3.08 -7.89 0.20
CA SER A 31 -2.05 -7.07 0.84
C SER A 31 -2.69 -6.03 1.77
N GLY A 32 -2.50 -6.22 3.08
CA GLY A 32 -2.99 -5.28 4.09
C GLY A 32 -2.31 -3.91 3.99
N TRP A 33 -1.01 -3.89 3.67
CA TRP A 33 -0.29 -2.64 3.40
C TRP A 33 -0.89 -1.89 2.20
N ALA A 34 -1.16 -2.58 1.09
CA ALA A 34 -1.74 -1.95 -0.09
C ALA A 34 -3.17 -1.45 0.16
N CYS A 35 -3.96 -2.14 0.98
CA CYS A 35 -5.26 -1.67 1.42
C CYS A 35 -5.18 -0.32 2.15
N ASN A 36 -4.22 -0.17 3.07
CA ASN A 36 -3.98 1.10 3.75
C ASN A 36 -3.63 2.22 2.77
N GLU A 37 -2.67 1.98 1.89
CA GLU A 37 -2.23 2.99 0.92
C GLU A 37 -3.33 3.37 -0.07
N ALA A 38 -4.17 2.41 -0.49
CA ALA A 38 -5.33 2.70 -1.33
C ALA A 38 -6.33 3.62 -0.61
N GLY A 39 -6.61 3.37 0.66
CA GLY A 39 -7.50 4.23 1.46
C GLY A 39 -6.99 5.68 1.53
N ILE A 40 -5.70 5.86 1.79
CA ILE A 40 -5.05 7.17 1.86
C ILE A 40 -5.12 7.91 0.53
N LEU A 41 -4.85 7.23 -0.58
CA LEU A 41 -4.88 7.84 -1.91
C LEU A 41 -6.31 8.24 -2.31
N LEU A 42 -7.32 7.43 -1.98
CA LEU A 42 -8.71 7.72 -2.30
C LEU A 42 -9.30 8.86 -1.47
N ASP A 43 -8.90 8.97 -0.20
CA ASP A 43 -9.28 10.12 0.63
C ASP A 43 -8.69 11.42 0.08
N SER A 44 -7.40 11.41 -0.28
CA SER A 44 -6.74 12.58 -0.88
C SER A 44 -7.32 13.01 -2.22
N ALA A 45 -8.06 12.12 -2.89
CA ALA A 45 -8.73 12.38 -4.16
C ALA A 45 -10.19 12.85 -4.00
N ASP A 46 -10.66 13.08 -2.76
CA ASP A 46 -12.05 13.42 -2.42
C ASP A 46 -13.06 12.39 -2.98
N ALA A 47 -12.63 11.13 -3.08
CA ALA A 47 -13.37 10.09 -3.79
C ALA A 47 -14.36 9.32 -2.89
N GLY A 48 -14.52 9.71 -1.61
CA GLY A 48 -15.45 9.08 -0.66
C GLY A 48 -15.23 7.58 -0.41
N GLY A 49 -14.12 7.01 -0.89
CA GLY A 49 -13.90 5.56 -1.01
C GLY A 49 -12.92 4.96 0.00
N ALA A 50 -12.41 5.74 0.97
CA ALA A 50 -11.34 5.31 1.87
C ALA A 50 -11.77 4.26 2.91
N PHE A 51 -13.06 4.25 3.28
CA PHE A 51 -13.64 3.33 4.27
C PHE A 51 -13.39 1.86 3.95
N GLY A 52 -13.67 1.44 2.70
CA GLY A 52 -13.58 0.04 2.28
C GLY A 52 -12.15 -0.51 2.39
N PRO A 53 -11.15 0.15 1.77
CA PRO A 53 -9.76 -0.28 1.89
C PRO A 53 -9.22 -0.27 3.32
N PHE A 54 -9.52 0.74 4.14
CA PHE A 54 -9.08 0.72 5.55
C PHE A 54 -9.69 -0.44 6.34
N GLY A 55 -10.99 -0.71 6.16
CA GLY A 55 -11.66 -1.87 6.74
C GLY A 55 -10.97 -3.18 6.37
N ARG A 56 -10.75 -3.41 5.08
CA ARG A 56 -10.08 -4.62 4.61
C ARG A 56 -8.63 -4.75 5.08
N GLY A 57 -7.87 -3.65 5.11
CA GLY A 57 -6.52 -3.66 5.64
C GLY A 57 -6.49 -4.04 7.13
N CYS A 58 -7.48 -3.58 7.90
CA CYS A 58 -7.63 -3.94 9.30
C CYS A 58 -7.99 -5.42 9.47
N ASP A 59 -8.92 -5.95 8.67
CA ASP A 59 -9.28 -7.38 8.68
C ASP A 59 -8.11 -8.29 8.29
N LEU A 60 -7.18 -7.80 7.46
CA LEU A 60 -5.92 -8.46 7.10
C LEU A 60 -4.83 -8.29 8.17
N GLY A 61 -5.12 -7.64 9.30
CA GLY A 61 -4.18 -7.47 10.42
C GLY A 61 -3.17 -6.34 10.25
N PHE A 62 -3.31 -5.48 9.23
CA PHE A 62 -2.40 -4.34 9.04
C PHE A 62 -2.80 -3.17 9.93
N GLU A 63 -2.16 -3.10 11.10
CA GLU A 63 -2.51 -2.19 12.20
C GLU A 63 -2.71 -0.70 11.81
N PRO A 64 -1.89 -0.09 10.93
CA PRO A 64 -2.12 1.29 10.49
C PRO A 64 -3.49 1.50 9.83
N ALA A 65 -4.02 0.49 9.12
CA ALA A 65 -5.34 0.56 8.51
C ALA A 65 -6.46 0.62 9.57
N CYS A 66 -6.33 -0.12 10.68
CA CYS A 66 -7.28 -0.04 11.79
C CYS A 66 -7.30 1.35 12.43
N ARG A 67 -6.11 1.96 12.63
CA ARG A 67 -6.00 3.32 13.15
C ARG A 67 -6.67 4.32 12.22
N ASN A 68 -6.41 4.22 10.93
CA ASN A 68 -7.00 5.11 9.92
C ASN A 68 -8.52 4.96 9.84
N LEU A 69 -9.04 3.73 9.89
CA LEU A 69 -10.49 3.48 9.96
C LEU A 69 -11.12 4.14 11.20
N THR A 70 -10.45 4.02 12.35
CA THR A 70 -10.91 4.61 13.60
C THR A 70 -10.89 6.14 13.54
N GLY A 71 -9.82 6.73 12.99
CA GLY A 71 -9.72 8.18 12.77
C GLY A 71 -10.84 8.69 11.86
N LEU A 72 -11.08 8.00 10.74
CA LEU A 72 -12.10 8.34 9.75
C LEU A 72 -13.52 8.29 10.33
N THR A 73 -13.82 7.28 11.15
CA THR A 73 -15.14 7.11 11.81
C THR A 73 -15.37 8.07 12.97
N SER A 74 -14.31 8.52 13.63
CA SER A 74 -14.41 9.41 14.80
C SER A 74 -14.74 10.86 14.44
N GLY A 75 -14.62 11.25 13.17
CA GLY A 75 -14.94 12.61 12.69
C GLY A 75 -14.04 13.72 13.25
N LEU A 76 -12.91 13.36 13.87
CA LEU A 76 -11.98 14.30 14.51
C LEU A 76 -11.04 14.93 13.48
N GLY A 77 -11.55 15.91 12.71
CA GLY A 77 -10.76 16.87 11.94
C GLY A 77 -9.72 16.27 10.98
N PRO A 78 -8.82 17.09 10.40
CA PRO A 78 -7.73 16.54 9.60
C PRO A 78 -6.76 15.81 10.52
N PHE A 79 -6.60 14.50 10.30
CA PHE A 79 -5.58 13.69 10.96
C PHE A 79 -4.60 13.18 9.90
N GLU A 80 -3.34 13.05 10.30
CA GLU A 80 -2.36 12.39 9.44
C GLU A 80 -2.64 10.89 9.40
N PHE A 81 -2.78 10.34 8.19
CA PHE A 81 -2.97 8.91 8.04
C PHE A 81 -1.71 8.15 8.48
N ALA A 82 -1.90 7.16 9.33
CA ALA A 82 -0.86 6.23 9.72
C ALA A 82 -0.37 5.44 8.50
N ARG A 83 0.95 5.35 8.33
CA ARG A 83 1.63 4.53 7.33
C ARG A 83 2.70 3.68 8.00
N ALA A 84 3.03 2.54 7.40
CA ALA A 84 4.16 1.71 7.79
C ALA A 84 4.76 1.02 6.54
N GLN A 85 5.88 0.33 6.72
CA GLN A 85 6.50 -0.46 5.67
C GLN A 85 5.64 -1.68 5.31
N PRO A 86 5.74 -2.21 4.07
CA PRO A 86 5.13 -3.50 3.75
C PRO A 86 5.71 -4.61 4.60
N THR A 87 4.86 -5.58 4.96
CA THR A 87 5.27 -6.78 5.68
C THR A 87 5.80 -7.86 4.73
N LEU A 88 6.38 -8.93 5.29
CA LEU A 88 6.76 -10.12 4.52
C LEU A 88 5.56 -10.79 3.81
N GLU A 89 4.34 -10.59 4.30
CA GLU A 89 3.12 -11.12 3.68
C GLU A 89 2.68 -10.27 2.47
N ASP A 90 3.00 -8.96 2.48
CA ASP A 90 2.68 -8.04 1.39
C ASP A 90 3.63 -8.22 0.19
N TYR A 91 4.92 -8.49 0.44
CA TYR A 91 5.93 -8.54 -0.61
C TYR A 91 5.62 -9.54 -1.75
N PRO A 92 5.17 -10.78 -1.50
CA PRO A 92 4.77 -11.70 -2.55
C PRO A 92 3.70 -11.14 -3.51
N ILE A 93 2.87 -10.21 -3.04
CA ILE A 93 1.79 -9.58 -3.80
C ILE A 93 2.31 -8.35 -4.55
N ILE A 94 2.94 -7.41 -3.84
CA ILE A 94 3.29 -6.10 -4.40
C ILE A 94 4.55 -6.12 -5.26
N LEU A 95 5.45 -7.10 -5.06
CA LEU A 95 6.69 -7.26 -5.85
C LEU A 95 6.50 -8.11 -7.13
N ARG A 96 5.36 -8.79 -7.25
CA ARG A 96 5.03 -9.60 -8.42
C ARG A 96 4.78 -8.72 -9.65
N GLY A 97 4.11 -7.58 -9.46
CA GLY A 97 3.57 -6.79 -10.57
C GLY A 97 2.61 -7.63 -11.42
N THR A 98 2.80 -7.64 -12.74
CA THR A 98 2.00 -8.41 -13.71
C THR A 98 2.54 -9.83 -13.97
N LYS A 99 3.62 -10.24 -13.30
CA LYS A 99 4.25 -11.56 -13.50
C LYS A 99 3.50 -12.66 -12.74
N GLY A 100 3.88 -13.93 -12.98
CA GLY A 100 3.37 -15.07 -12.21
C GLY A 100 3.77 -15.01 -10.72
N PRO A 101 3.21 -15.91 -9.87
CA PRO A 101 3.51 -15.94 -8.44
C PRO A 101 5.00 -16.00 -8.14
N ILE A 102 5.43 -15.30 -7.10
CA ILE A 102 6.81 -15.41 -6.60
C ILE A 102 6.97 -16.78 -5.91
N THR A 103 7.93 -17.56 -6.42
CA THR A 103 8.20 -18.93 -5.95
C THR A 103 9.08 -18.95 -4.72
N ASP A 104 10.16 -18.16 -4.70
CA ASP A 104 11.03 -18.01 -3.54
C ASP A 104 10.47 -16.91 -2.61
N ARG A 105 9.98 -17.34 -1.45
CA ARG A 105 9.37 -16.47 -0.43
C ARG A 105 10.22 -16.35 0.83
N SER A 106 11.49 -16.74 0.77
CA SER A 106 12.42 -16.46 1.86
C SER A 106 12.49 -14.94 2.10
N PRO A 107 12.62 -14.48 3.37
CA PRO A 107 12.76 -13.06 3.67
C PRO A 107 13.86 -12.39 2.87
N GLU A 108 15.02 -13.05 2.75
CA GLU A 108 16.20 -12.55 2.05
C GLU A 108 15.91 -12.33 0.55
N ALA A 109 15.27 -13.29 -0.12
CA ALA A 109 14.92 -13.16 -1.53
C ALA A 109 13.86 -12.07 -1.77
N LEU A 110 12.89 -11.92 -0.86
CA LEU A 110 11.88 -10.88 -0.95
C LEU A 110 12.47 -9.49 -0.74
N TYR A 111 13.36 -9.31 0.23
CA TYR A 111 14.06 -8.03 0.45
C TYR A 111 15.01 -7.70 -0.70
N ALA A 112 15.83 -8.65 -1.18
CA ALA A 112 16.70 -8.43 -2.33
C ALA A 112 15.89 -8.03 -3.58
N ARG A 113 14.74 -8.67 -3.80
CA ARG A 113 13.81 -8.29 -4.87
C ARG A 113 13.23 -6.90 -4.65
N ALA A 114 12.78 -6.58 -3.43
CA ALA A 114 12.24 -5.26 -3.10
C ALA A 114 13.29 -4.17 -3.36
N CYS A 115 14.54 -4.38 -2.92
CA CYS A 115 15.64 -3.46 -3.14
C CYS A 115 15.86 -3.21 -4.64
N SER A 116 15.92 -4.28 -5.45
CA SER A 116 16.06 -4.19 -6.90
C SER A 116 14.89 -3.45 -7.59
N GLN A 117 13.73 -3.34 -6.93
CA GLN A 117 12.55 -2.63 -7.41
C GLN A 117 12.40 -1.21 -6.83
N GLY A 118 13.41 -0.73 -6.08
CA GLY A 118 13.46 0.64 -5.56
C GLY A 118 12.88 0.83 -4.16
N TRP A 119 12.68 -0.24 -3.39
CA TRP A 119 12.31 -0.14 -1.98
C TRP A 119 13.58 0.07 -1.14
N ALA A 120 13.96 1.33 -0.91
CA ALA A 120 15.25 1.70 -0.33
C ALA A 120 15.54 1.04 1.03
N ASP A 121 14.52 0.94 1.90
CA ASP A 121 14.64 0.38 3.24
C ASP A 121 14.90 -1.14 3.27
N THR A 122 14.93 -1.79 2.11
CA THR A 122 15.16 -3.24 1.97
C THR A 122 16.55 -3.59 1.44
N CYS A 123 17.38 -2.60 1.12
CA CYS A 123 18.70 -2.81 0.48
C CYS A 123 19.84 -3.18 1.43
N ALA A 124 19.60 -3.24 2.74
CA ALA A 124 20.61 -3.50 3.75
C ALA A 124 20.63 -4.95 4.28
N PHE A 125 19.85 -5.85 3.65
CA PHE A 125 19.67 -7.24 4.06
C PHE A 125 20.24 -8.21 3.02
#